data_AF-A0A1V5NCH1-F1
#
_entry.id   AF-A0A1V5NCH1-F1
#
_cell.length_a   1.000
_cell.length_b   1.000
_cell.length_c   1.000
_cell.angle_alpha   90.00
_cell.angle_beta   90.00
_cell.angle_gamma   90.00
#
_symmetry.space_group_name_H-M   'P 1'
#
loop_
_entity.id
_entity.type
_entity.pdbx_description
1 polymer ?
#
loop_
_entity_poly.entity_id
_entity_poly.type
_entity_poly.pdbx_seq_one_letter_code
_entity_poly.pdbx_strand_id
1 'polypeptide(L)'
;MNGTVAALSTKDSVNTSVIQSQVNKMNTAYIAIGNYKKLRDTQVVTKEGGFLGLGKEEKLNPALNAESFTTVDISRINNIPLDTKEAKLVTTHPAGSYTIEKQNDKVSEIKITDAEKFWSASKYLVVMTK
;
A
#
# COMPACT_ATOMS: atom_id res chain seq x y z
N MET A 1 -39.05 26.40 24.75
CA MET A 1 -38.70 25.13 24.05
C MET A 1 -37.55 25.38 23.08
N ASN A 2 -36.66 24.40 22.94
CA ASN A 2 -35.69 24.20 21.83
C ASN A 2 -34.27 24.80 21.89
N GLY A 3 -33.61 24.81 23.05
CA GLY A 3 -32.16 25.06 23.14
C GLY A 3 -31.26 23.83 22.92
N THR A 4 -31.82 22.62 22.95
CA THR A 4 -31.03 21.37 23.03
C THR A 4 -30.81 20.69 21.66
N VAL A 5 -31.70 20.89 20.68
CA VAL A 5 -31.64 20.19 19.37
C VAL A 5 -30.53 20.68 18.44
N ALA A 6 -30.12 21.96 18.54
CA ALA A 6 -29.08 22.53 17.68
C ALA A 6 -27.65 22.08 18.09
N ALA A 7 -27.40 21.93 19.39
CA ALA A 7 -26.12 21.43 19.89
C ALA A 7 -25.94 19.92 19.62
N LEU A 8 -27.02 19.11 19.67
CA LEU A 8 -26.95 17.69 19.31
C LEU A 8 -26.71 17.48 17.81
N SER A 9 -27.44 18.19 16.94
CA SER A 9 -27.24 18.11 15.48
C SER A 9 -25.81 18.49 15.06
N THR A 10 -25.22 19.49 15.70
CA THR A 10 -23.85 19.93 15.40
C THR A 10 -22.81 18.95 15.93
N LYS A 11 -23.01 18.39 17.13
CA LYS A 11 -22.11 17.38 17.71
C LYS A 11 -22.15 16.05 16.95
N ASP A 12 -23.32 15.62 16.50
CA ASP A 12 -23.47 14.41 15.67
C ASP A 12 -22.83 14.58 14.29
N SER A 13 -22.98 15.76 13.68
CA SER A 13 -22.34 16.07 12.38
C SER A 13 -20.82 16.15 12.50
N VAL A 14 -20.28 16.80 13.55
CA VAL A 14 -18.83 16.87 13.81
C VAL A 14 -18.26 15.50 14.14
N ASN A 15 -18.93 14.70 14.99
CA ASN A 15 -18.51 13.34 15.29
C ASN A 15 -18.50 12.48 14.02
N THR A 16 -19.50 12.62 13.15
CA THR A 16 -19.57 11.91 11.87
C THR A 16 -18.41 12.30 10.95
N SER A 17 -18.09 13.60 10.82
CA SER A 17 -16.94 14.04 10.01
C SER A 17 -15.60 13.55 10.57
N VAL A 18 -15.45 13.54 11.90
CA VAL A 18 -14.24 13.01 12.56
C VAL A 18 -14.12 11.51 12.33
N ILE A 19 -15.19 10.74 12.52
CA ILE A 19 -15.21 9.29 12.26
C ILE A 19 -14.90 9.02 10.78
N GLN A 20 -15.52 9.73 9.85
CA GLN A 20 -15.24 9.57 8.41
C GLN A 20 -13.78 9.89 8.08
N SER A 21 -13.21 10.95 8.67
CA SER A 21 -11.79 11.28 8.46
C SER A 21 -10.86 10.20 9.02
N GLN A 22 -11.23 9.57 10.15
CA GLN A 22 -10.47 8.49 10.76
C GLN A 22 -10.58 7.21 9.94
N VAL A 23 -11.79 6.84 9.48
CA VAL A 23 -12.03 5.70 8.60
C VAL A 23 -11.26 5.85 7.28
N ASN A 24 -11.30 7.04 6.67
CA ASN A 24 -10.54 7.31 5.46
C ASN A 24 -9.03 7.14 5.69
N LYS A 25 -8.49 7.61 6.82
CA LYS A 25 -7.08 7.39 7.17
C LYS A 25 -6.76 5.91 7.38
N MET A 26 -7.64 5.15 8.05
CA MET A 26 -7.44 3.71 8.27
C MET A 26 -7.46 2.91 6.98
N ASN A 27 -8.28 3.34 6.02
CA ASN A 27 -8.46 2.69 4.74
C ASN A 27 -7.48 3.19 3.66
N THR A 28 -6.65 4.18 3.95
CA THR A 28 -5.67 4.68 2.99
C THR A 28 -4.42 3.80 2.98
N ALA A 29 -3.99 3.40 1.79
CA ALA A 29 -2.69 2.76 1.55
C ALA A 29 -2.00 3.35 0.31
N TYR A 30 -0.74 2.97 0.13
CA TYR A 30 0.15 3.55 -0.88
C TYR A 30 0.82 2.43 -1.68
N ILE A 31 0.68 2.48 -3.00
CA ILE A 31 1.21 1.46 -3.91
C ILE A 31 2.25 2.06 -4.84
N ALA A 32 3.39 1.38 -4.97
CA ALA A 32 4.40 1.69 -5.99
C ALA A 32 4.81 0.40 -6.73
N ILE A 33 4.77 0.46 -8.06
CA ILE A 33 5.06 -0.68 -8.94
C ILE A 33 6.05 -0.24 -10.01
N GLY A 34 7.11 -1.03 -10.19
CA GLY A 34 8.06 -0.82 -11.29
C GLY A 34 9.31 -1.67 -11.18
N ASN A 35 10.17 -1.59 -12.19
CA ASN A 35 11.49 -2.18 -12.12
C ASN A 35 12.37 -1.44 -11.09
N TYR A 36 13.46 -2.09 -10.67
CA TYR A 36 14.38 -1.52 -9.69
C TYR A 36 14.86 -0.11 -10.04
N LYS A 37 15.18 0.14 -11.32
CA LYS A 37 15.67 1.45 -11.77
C LYS A 37 14.62 2.54 -11.51
N LYS A 38 13.39 2.33 -11.95
CA LYS A 38 12.28 3.28 -11.72
C LYS A 38 12.07 3.52 -10.23
N LEU A 39 11.93 2.46 -9.45
CA LEU A 39 11.66 2.58 -8.01
C LEU A 39 12.81 3.27 -7.25
N ARG A 40 14.06 3.07 -7.68
CA ARG A 40 15.23 3.75 -7.11
C ARG A 40 15.27 5.23 -7.50
N ASP A 41 15.06 5.52 -8.78
CA ASP A 41 15.13 6.89 -9.32
C ASP A 41 13.99 7.76 -8.75
N THR A 42 12.85 7.15 -8.41
CA THR A 42 11.75 7.80 -7.68
C THR A 42 11.86 7.69 -6.16
N GLN A 43 13.03 7.32 -5.63
CA GLN A 43 13.27 7.25 -4.18
C GLN A 43 12.31 6.34 -3.39
N VAL A 44 11.68 5.36 -4.02
CA VAL A 44 10.81 4.37 -3.37
C VAL A 44 11.64 3.27 -2.70
N VAL A 45 12.71 2.83 -3.36
CA VAL A 45 13.62 1.81 -2.82
C VAL A 45 15.07 2.30 -2.78
N THR A 46 15.82 1.74 -1.84
CA THR A 46 17.27 1.89 -1.73
C THR A 46 17.92 0.51 -1.62
N LYS A 47 19.24 0.45 -1.80
CA LYS A 47 20.05 -0.72 -1.49
C LYS A 47 20.86 -0.45 -0.25
N GLU A 48 20.56 -1.15 0.83
CA GLU A 48 21.26 -1.04 2.10
C GLU A 48 21.96 -2.35 2.47
N GLY A 49 22.99 -2.23 3.30
CA GLY A 49 23.80 -3.36 3.76
C GLY A 49 24.88 -3.82 2.77
N GLY A 50 25.65 -4.82 3.20
CA GLY A 50 26.67 -5.47 2.41
C GLY A 50 28.04 -4.77 2.41
N PHE A 51 29.12 -5.57 2.47
CA PHE A 51 30.48 -5.09 2.30
C PHE A 51 30.80 -5.03 0.80
N LEU A 52 31.24 -3.87 0.29
CA LEU A 52 31.63 -3.67 -1.11
C LEU A 52 30.57 -4.06 -2.18
N GLY A 53 29.29 -4.06 -1.83
CA GLY A 53 28.20 -4.40 -2.76
C GLY A 53 27.73 -5.85 -2.73
N LEU A 54 28.38 -6.71 -1.95
CA LEU A 54 27.93 -8.08 -1.70
C LEU A 54 26.89 -8.09 -0.58
N GLY A 55 25.73 -8.70 -0.82
CA GLY A 55 24.66 -8.80 0.19
C GLY A 55 23.78 -7.55 0.32
N LYS A 56 23.77 -6.68 -0.69
CA LYS A 56 22.82 -5.55 -0.75
C LYS A 56 21.39 -6.07 -0.96
N GLU A 57 20.51 -5.71 -0.05
CA GLU A 57 19.08 -6.00 -0.16
C GLU A 57 18.31 -4.75 -0.59
N GLU A 58 17.29 -4.94 -1.41
CA GLU A 58 16.37 -3.88 -1.81
C GLU A 58 15.40 -3.63 -0.65
N LYS A 59 15.38 -2.40 -0.12
CA LYS A 59 14.51 -2.01 0.99
C LYS A 59 13.75 -0.74 0.65
N LEU A 60 12.62 -0.56 1.32
CA LEU A 60 11.88 0.69 1.31
C LEU A 60 12.81 1.83 1.75
N ASN A 61 12.86 2.92 0.98
CA ASN A 61 13.69 4.06 1.33
C ASN A 61 13.09 4.78 2.56
N PRO A 62 13.87 5.11 3.62
CA PRO A 62 13.36 5.86 4.77
C PRO A 62 12.91 7.29 4.42
N ALA A 63 13.46 7.88 3.35
CA ALA A 63 13.08 9.20 2.85
C ALA A 63 12.11 9.08 1.66
N LEU A 64 10.92 8.50 1.91
CA LEU A 64 9.92 8.28 0.87
C LEU A 64 9.41 9.59 0.27
N ASN A 65 9.40 9.66 -1.06
CA ASN A 65 8.65 10.67 -1.79
C ASN A 65 7.20 10.20 -1.97
N ALA A 66 6.24 10.88 -1.31
CA ALA A 66 4.82 10.56 -1.37
C ALA A 66 4.26 10.61 -2.81
N GLU A 67 4.81 11.46 -3.69
CA GLU A 67 4.39 11.57 -5.10
C GLU A 67 4.73 10.33 -5.92
N SER A 68 5.62 9.47 -5.40
CA SER A 68 6.03 8.23 -6.06
C SER A 68 5.09 7.05 -5.79
N PHE A 69 4.02 7.29 -5.02
CA PHE A 69 3.02 6.29 -4.68
C PHE A 69 1.64 6.68 -5.20
N THR A 70 0.90 5.68 -5.66
CA THR A 70 -0.54 5.79 -5.89
C THR A 70 -1.26 5.57 -4.56
N THR A 71 -2.06 6.55 -4.15
CA THR A 71 -2.92 6.44 -2.97
C THR A 71 -4.16 5.63 -3.32
N VAL A 72 -4.50 4.64 -2.49
CA VAL A 72 -5.65 3.75 -2.71
C VAL A 72 -6.50 3.60 -1.44
N ASP A 73 -7.78 3.31 -1.65
CA ASP A 73 -8.72 2.90 -0.60
C ASP A 73 -8.75 1.37 -0.53
N ILE A 74 -8.17 0.81 0.54
CA ILE A 74 -8.05 -0.65 0.75
C ILE A 74 -9.39 -1.37 0.91
N SER A 75 -10.48 -0.64 1.17
CA SER A 75 -11.82 -1.24 1.21
C SER A 75 -12.37 -1.56 -0.18
N ARG A 76 -11.73 -1.03 -1.24
CA ARG A 76 -12.19 -1.13 -2.63
C ARG A 76 -11.21 -1.85 -3.56
N ILE A 77 -9.98 -2.12 -3.11
CA ILE A 77 -8.94 -2.77 -3.93
C ILE A 77 -8.58 -4.14 -3.36
N ASN A 78 -8.93 -5.17 -4.13
CA ASN A 78 -8.57 -6.56 -3.83
C ASN A 78 -7.65 -7.17 -4.90
N ASN A 79 -7.40 -6.45 -6.00
CA ASN A 79 -6.66 -6.94 -7.15
C ASN A 79 -5.70 -5.86 -7.63
N ILE A 80 -4.46 -6.24 -7.87
CA ILE A 80 -3.39 -5.33 -8.31
C ILE A 80 -2.80 -5.91 -9.61
N PRO A 81 -3.20 -5.39 -10.78
CA PRO A 81 -2.73 -5.89 -12.06
C PRO A 81 -1.26 -5.52 -12.29
N LEU A 82 -0.48 -6.44 -12.89
CA LEU A 82 0.97 -6.27 -13.10
C LEU A 82 1.45 -6.59 -14.52
N ASP A 83 0.83 -7.54 -15.23
CA ASP A 83 1.24 -8.06 -16.56
C ASP A 83 2.77 -8.07 -16.78
N THR A 84 3.47 -8.82 -15.93
CA THR A 84 4.95 -8.87 -15.89
C THR A 84 5.44 -10.31 -15.82
N LYS A 85 6.70 -10.57 -16.18
CA LYS A 85 7.23 -11.95 -16.12
C LYS A 85 7.46 -12.38 -14.68
N GLU A 86 8.00 -11.48 -13.85
CA GLU A 86 8.24 -11.72 -12.44
C GLU A 86 7.80 -10.52 -11.60
N ALA A 87 7.21 -10.81 -10.44
CA ALA A 87 6.87 -9.81 -9.44
C ALA A 87 7.45 -10.23 -8.09
N LYS A 88 8.11 -9.29 -7.41
CA LYS A 88 8.66 -9.46 -6.06
C LYS A 88 8.12 -8.35 -5.17
N LEU A 89 7.49 -8.71 -4.06
CA LEU A 89 7.12 -7.73 -3.04
C LEU A 89 8.38 -7.33 -2.27
N VAL A 90 8.66 -6.03 -2.21
CA VAL A 90 9.78 -5.46 -1.44
C VAL A 90 9.35 -5.18 -0.01
N THR A 91 8.08 -4.80 0.19
CA THR A 91 7.45 -4.66 1.50
C THR A 91 6.96 -6.01 2.02
N THR A 92 7.00 -6.19 3.33
CA THR A 92 6.51 -7.42 3.97
C THR A 92 5.00 -7.37 4.13
N HIS A 93 4.33 -8.42 3.64
CA HIS A 93 2.90 -8.64 3.84
C HIS A 93 2.69 -10.08 4.35
N PRO A 94 1.78 -10.31 5.31
CA PRO A 94 1.62 -11.64 5.91
C PRO A 94 1.30 -12.73 4.88
N ALA A 95 1.92 -13.90 5.03
CA ALA A 95 1.61 -15.04 4.18
C ALA A 95 0.12 -15.44 4.32
N GLY A 96 -0.47 -15.86 3.20
CA GLY A 96 -1.88 -16.26 3.11
C GLY A 96 -2.88 -15.11 3.10
N SER A 97 -2.44 -13.84 3.13
CA SER A 97 -3.33 -12.69 2.91
C SER A 97 -3.39 -12.24 1.44
N TYR A 98 -2.62 -12.90 0.56
CA TYR A 98 -2.63 -12.66 -0.88
C TYR A 98 -2.14 -13.87 -1.67
N THR A 99 -2.47 -13.90 -2.97
CA THR A 99 -1.93 -14.81 -3.98
C THR A 99 -1.34 -14.02 -5.14
N ILE A 100 -0.39 -14.64 -5.85
CA ILE A 100 0.17 -14.10 -7.10
C ILE A 100 -0.39 -14.96 -8.22
N GLU A 101 -1.31 -14.40 -9.00
CA GLU A 101 -1.96 -15.10 -10.09
C GLU A 101 -1.10 -15.03 -11.35
N LYS A 102 -1.09 -16.13 -12.10
CA LYS A 102 -0.36 -16.22 -13.36
C LYS A 102 -1.29 -16.58 -14.51
N GLN A 103 -1.05 -15.93 -15.66
CA GLN A 103 -1.71 -16.24 -16.91
C GLN A 103 -0.67 -16.22 -18.04
N ASN A 104 -0.65 -17.25 -18.88
CA ASN A 104 0.29 -17.38 -20.00
C ASN A 104 1.76 -17.15 -19.58
N ASP A 105 2.19 -17.80 -18.50
CA ASP A 105 3.54 -17.70 -17.91
C ASP A 105 3.98 -16.31 -17.43
N LYS A 106 3.04 -15.37 -17.31
CA LYS A 106 3.25 -14.06 -16.70
C LYS A 106 2.47 -13.92 -15.40
N VAL A 107 2.97 -13.11 -14.49
CA VAL A 107 2.21 -12.60 -13.35
C VAL A 107 1.16 -11.62 -13.87
N SER A 108 -0.11 -12.01 -13.78
CA SER A 108 -1.24 -11.17 -14.20
C SER A 108 -1.59 -10.16 -13.12
N GLU A 109 -1.73 -10.62 -11.88
CA GLU A 109 -2.12 -9.79 -10.74
C GLU A 109 -1.62 -10.33 -9.39
N ILE A 110 -1.59 -9.44 -8.40
CA ILE A 110 -1.62 -9.82 -6.98
C ILE A 110 -3.07 -9.73 -6.52
N LYS A 111 -3.61 -10.86 -6.05
CA LYS A 111 -4.96 -10.93 -5.50
C LYS A 111 -4.90 -10.95 -3.98
N ILE A 112 -5.43 -9.92 -3.35
CA ILE A 112 -5.55 -9.79 -1.90
C ILE A 112 -6.75 -10.64 -1.47
N THR A 113 -6.49 -11.65 -0.64
CA THR A 113 -7.51 -12.57 -0.12
C THR A 113 -8.04 -12.15 1.24
N ASP A 114 -7.25 -11.38 1.99
CA ASP A 114 -7.60 -10.81 3.29
C ASP A 114 -6.96 -9.41 3.39
N ALA A 115 -7.76 -8.37 3.14
CA ALA A 115 -7.26 -7.00 3.09
C ALA A 115 -6.76 -6.51 4.45
N GLU A 116 -7.48 -6.79 5.54
CA GLU A 116 -7.06 -6.36 6.88
C GLU A 116 -5.71 -6.97 7.25
N LYS A 117 -5.56 -8.28 7.03
CA LYS A 117 -4.30 -8.97 7.28
C LYS A 117 -3.19 -8.48 6.35
N PHE A 118 -3.46 -8.30 5.06
CA PHE A 118 -2.47 -7.85 4.08
C PHE A 118 -1.90 -6.47 4.43
N TRP A 119 -2.76 -5.54 4.86
CA TRP A 119 -2.37 -4.17 5.21
C TRP A 119 -1.98 -3.98 6.69
N SER A 120 -1.92 -5.05 7.47
CA SER A 120 -1.61 -5.00 8.92
C SER A 120 -0.13 -4.73 9.22
N ALA A 121 0.77 -5.32 8.42
CA ALA A 121 2.22 -5.16 8.60
C ALA A 121 2.76 -3.86 7.98
N SER A 122 2.11 -3.38 6.91
CA SER A 122 2.51 -2.17 6.19
C SER A 122 1.32 -1.60 5.40
N LYS A 123 1.14 -0.28 5.43
CA LYS A 123 0.22 0.48 4.53
C LYS A 123 0.89 0.87 3.21
N TYR A 124 2.16 0.51 3.03
CA TYR A 124 2.89 0.65 1.78
C TYR A 124 3.04 -0.72 1.13
N LEU A 125 2.69 -0.80 -0.14
CA LEU A 125 2.98 -1.93 -1.00
C LEU A 125 3.96 -1.49 -2.08
N VAL A 126 5.14 -2.11 -2.09
CA VAL A 126 6.13 -1.91 -3.15
C VAL A 126 6.34 -3.21 -3.89
N VAL A 127 6.06 -3.21 -5.19
CA VAL A 127 6.23 -4.38 -6.06
C VAL A 127 7.31 -4.08 -7.09
N MET A 128 8.35 -4.88 -7.05
CA MET A 128 9.41 -4.87 -8.06
C MET A 128 9.04 -5.82 -9.20
N THR A 129 9.02 -5.30 -10.41
CA THR A 129 8.74 -6.07 -11.63
C THR A 129 10.00 -6.30 -12.46
N LYS A 130 10.03 -7.39 -13.23
CA LYS A 130 11.11 -7.71 -14.18
C LYS A 130 10.58 -8.15 -15.54
#